data_AF-A0A7Y8GMB1-F1
#
_entry.id   AF-A0A7Y8GMB1-F1
#
_cell.length_a   1.000
_cell.length_b   1.000
_cell.length_c   1.000
_cell.angle_alpha   90.00
_cell.angle_beta   90.00
_cell.angle_gamma   90.00
#
_symmetry.space_group_name_H-M   'P 1'
#
loop_
_entity.id
_entity.type
_entity.pdbx_description
1 polymer ?
#
loop_
_entity_poly.entity_id
_entity_poly.type
_entity_poly.pdbx_seq_one_letter_code
_entity_poly.pdbx_strand_id
1 'polypeptide(L)'
;MSSLGALNARLDALETALHDENFDEAGLQLDALDAAQQDYLAGPSALFDVPGLSSLQARQQRIMLFMMRQREDASRHIHNGHQSLRAAQAYLTAESLS
;
A
#
# COMPACT_ATOMS: atom_id res chain seq x y z
N MET A 1 -1.93 8.59 23.82
CA MET A 1 -0.55 9.05 23.62
C MET A 1 0.30 7.92 23.07
N SER A 2 0.35 7.89 21.75
CA SER A 2 1.13 6.98 20.93
C SER A 2 2.60 7.35 21.03
N SER A 3 3.47 6.35 20.87
CA SER A 3 4.92 6.52 20.89
C SER A 3 5.51 6.31 19.50
N LEU A 4 6.74 6.76 19.28
CA LEU A 4 7.45 6.50 18.02
C LEU A 4 7.62 4.99 17.77
N GLY A 5 7.79 4.20 18.84
CA GLY A 5 7.82 2.74 18.77
C GLY A 5 6.49 2.15 18.28
N ALA A 6 5.36 2.69 18.76
CA ALA A 6 4.04 2.26 18.30
C ALA A 6 3.81 2.58 16.81
N LEU A 7 4.28 3.73 16.32
CA LEU A 7 4.23 4.07 14.90
C LEU A 7 5.06 3.10 14.04
N ASN A 8 6.27 2.76 14.50
CA ASN A 8 7.12 1.79 13.80
C ASN A 8 6.49 0.39 13.77
N ALA A 9 5.91 -0.07 14.88
CA ALA A 9 5.23 -1.36 14.94
C ALA A 9 4.05 -1.43 13.96
N ARG A 10 3.32 -0.32 13.76
CA ARG A 10 2.27 -0.25 12.75
C ARG A 10 2.80 -0.29 11.33
N LEU A 11 3.95 0.34 11.07
CA LEU A 11 4.62 0.22 9.77
C LEU A 11 5.13 -1.21 9.52
N ASP A 12 5.60 -1.92 10.55
CA ASP A 12 5.96 -3.34 10.44
C ASP A 12 4.73 -4.19 10.06
N ALA A 13 3.59 -3.96 10.71
CA ALA A 13 2.34 -4.66 10.41
C ALA A 13 1.82 -4.35 9.00
N LEU A 14 1.90 -3.08 8.58
CA LEU A 14 1.54 -2.66 7.23
C LEU A 14 2.43 -3.33 6.17
N GLU A 15 3.75 -3.32 6.35
CA GLU A 15 4.68 -3.97 5.43
C GLU A 15 4.42 -5.47 5.33
N THR A 16 4.11 -6.12 6.46
CA THR A 16 3.74 -7.54 6.50
C THR A 16 2.45 -7.80 5.71
N ALA A 17 1.40 -7.03 5.97
CA ALA A 17 0.13 -7.16 5.25
C ALA A 17 0.27 -6.93 3.74
N LEU A 18 1.09 -5.96 3.33
CA LEU A 18 1.38 -5.69 1.93
C LEU A 18 2.24 -6.79 1.27
N HIS A 19 3.12 -7.46 2.02
CA HIS A 19 3.89 -8.59 1.54
C HIS A 19 3.02 -9.84 1.36
N ASP A 20 2.07 -10.05 2.28
CA ASP A 20 1.12 -11.16 2.24
C ASP A 20 -0.06 -10.91 1.28
N GLU A 21 -0.04 -9.81 0.53
CA GLU A 21 -1.11 -9.35 -0.38
C GLU A 21 -2.48 -9.22 0.32
N ASN A 22 -2.49 -9.05 1.65
CA ASN A 22 -3.70 -8.84 2.44
C ASN A 22 -4.05 -7.34 2.47
N PHE A 23 -4.67 -6.87 1.38
CA PHE A 23 -4.95 -5.44 1.19
C PHE A 23 -6.03 -4.89 2.13
N ASP A 24 -6.93 -5.73 2.63
CA ASP A 24 -7.92 -5.34 3.63
C ASP A 24 -7.22 -5.00 4.95
N GLU A 25 -6.32 -5.87 5.42
CA GLU A 25 -5.52 -5.62 6.62
C GLU A 25 -4.56 -4.44 6.43
N ALA A 26 -3.95 -4.32 5.25
CA ALA A 26 -3.10 -3.16 4.94
C ALA A 26 -3.87 -1.83 5.03
N GLY A 27 -5.14 -1.81 4.58
CA GLY A 27 -6.04 -0.67 4.74
C GLY A 27 -6.29 -0.32 6.21
N LEU A 28 -6.62 -1.33 7.04
CA LEU A 28 -6.82 -1.15 8.47
C LEU A 28 -5.56 -0.61 9.17
N GLN A 29 -4.37 -1.10 8.79
CA GLN A 29 -3.11 -0.63 9.35
C GLN A 29 -2.78 0.81 8.92
N LEU A 30 -3.15 1.23 7.71
CA LEU A 30 -3.01 2.63 7.26
C LEU A 30 -3.89 3.58 8.07
N ASP A 31 -5.18 3.25 8.25
CA ASP A 31 -6.10 4.08 9.03
C ASP A 31 -5.64 4.19 10.49
N ALA A 32 -5.19 3.06 11.05
CA ALA A 32 -4.72 3.03 12.42
C ALA A 32 -3.35 3.70 12.61
N LEU A 33 -2.51 3.71 11.56
CA LEU A 33 -1.28 4.49 11.52
C LEU A 33 -1.58 6.00 11.52
N ASP A 34 -2.51 6.47 10.69
CA ASP A 34 -2.90 7.89 10.64
C ASP A 34 -3.42 8.36 12.00
N ALA A 35 -4.34 7.60 12.61
CA ALA A 35 -4.85 7.89 13.95
C ALA A 35 -3.74 7.93 15.01
N ALA A 36 -2.78 7.00 14.95
CA ALA A 36 -1.65 6.97 15.87
C ALA A 36 -0.67 8.14 15.64
N GLN A 37 -0.49 8.58 14.39
CA GLN A 37 0.33 9.74 14.06
C GLN A 37 -0.28 11.02 14.62
N GLN A 38 -1.60 11.19 14.49
CA GLN A 38 -2.32 12.33 15.07
C GLN A 38 -2.18 12.38 16.59
N ASP A 39 -2.38 11.24 17.28
CA ASP A 39 -2.20 11.13 18.74
C ASP A 39 -0.73 11.32 19.18
N TYR A 40 0.24 10.87 18.39
CA TYR A 40 1.66 11.12 18.64
C TYR A 40 1.99 12.61 18.51
N LEU A 41 1.56 13.27 17.44
CA LEU A 41 1.83 14.69 17.17
C LEU A 41 1.14 15.64 18.15
N ALA A 42 0.01 15.23 18.74
CA ALA A 42 -0.64 15.97 19.82
C ALA A 42 0.16 15.96 21.14
N GLY A 43 1.17 15.09 21.25
CA GLY A 43 2.01 14.97 22.44
C GLY A 43 3.01 16.12 22.63
N PRO A 44 3.28 16.55 23.87
CA PRO A 44 4.18 17.68 24.17
C PRO A 44 5.65 17.44 23.78
N SER A 45 6.01 16.20 23.42
CA SER A 45 7.38 15.79 23.10
C SER A 45 7.53 15.20 21.70
N ALA A 46 6.50 15.35 20.86
CA ALA A 46 6.43 14.70 19.55
C ALA A 46 7.65 14.99 18.65
N LEU A 47 8.26 16.18 18.80
CA LEU A 47 9.32 16.68 17.93
C LEU A 47 10.73 16.63 18.55
N PHE A 48 10.91 16.00 19.71
CA PHE A 48 12.22 15.93 20.37
C PHE A 48 13.16 14.90 19.73
N ASP A 49 12.64 13.83 19.14
CA ASP A 49 13.43 12.80 18.47
C ASP A 49 13.46 13.00 16.95
N VAL A 50 14.18 14.05 16.51
CA VAL A 50 14.32 14.38 15.09
C VAL A 50 14.93 13.23 14.26
N PRO A 51 15.98 12.52 14.72
CA PRO A 51 16.51 11.36 13.99
C PRO A 51 15.47 10.24 13.83
N GLY A 52 14.73 9.92 14.89
CA GLY A 52 13.68 8.91 14.87
C GLY A 52 12.56 9.26 13.88
N LEU A 53 12.13 10.52 13.87
CA LEU A 53 11.12 11.03 12.91
C LEU A 53 11.61 10.99 11.46
N SER A 54 12.87 11.33 11.23
CA SER A 54 13.47 11.30 9.89
C SER A 54 13.53 9.87 9.34
N SER A 55 13.87 8.91 10.21
CA SER A 55 13.86 7.48 9.88
C SER A 55 12.44 6.98 9.57
N LEU A 56 11.46 7.36 10.39
CA LEU A 56 10.05 7.03 10.19
C LEU A 56 9.53 7.55 8.85
N GLN A 57 9.81 8.82 8.53
CA GLN A 57 9.41 9.44 7.25
C GLN A 57 10.06 8.72 6.06
N ALA A 58 11.36 8.45 6.12
CA ALA A 58 12.07 7.74 5.05
C ALA A 58 11.48 6.35 4.82
N ARG A 59 11.02 5.67 5.88
CA ARG A 59 10.35 4.38 5.77
C ARG A 59 8.98 4.50 5.11
N GLN A 60 8.16 5.45 5.53
CA GLN A 60 6.86 5.72 4.91
C GLN A 60 6.97 6.01 3.41
N GLN A 61 7.98 6.78 3.00
CA GLN A 61 8.26 7.03 1.58
C GLN A 61 8.59 5.75 0.81
N ARG A 62 9.37 4.83 1.39
CA ARG A 62 9.68 3.54 0.76
C ARG A 62 8.43 2.68 0.58
N ILE A 63 7.57 2.60 1.60
CA ILE A 63 6.30 1.85 1.54
C ILE A 63 5.38 2.45 0.47
N MET A 64 5.27 3.78 0.42
CA MET A 64 4.49 4.47 -0.61
C MET A 64 4.95 4.11 -2.03
N LEU A 65 6.26 4.14 -2.27
CA LEU A 65 6.83 3.75 -3.57
C LEU A 65 6.56 2.28 -3.92
N PHE A 66 6.59 1.39 -2.92
CA PHE A 66 6.24 0.00 -3.11
C PHE A 66 4.78 -0.19 -3.52
N MET A 67 3.84 0.44 -2.80
CA MET A 67 2.41 0.41 -3.12
C MET A 67 2.12 1.01 -4.52
N MET A 68 2.82 2.08 -4.91
CA MET A 68 2.70 2.64 -6.26
C MET A 68 3.08 1.64 -7.35
N ARG A 69 4.18 0.90 -7.17
CA ARG A 69 4.60 -0.15 -8.11
C ARG A 69 3.57 -1.28 -8.19
N GLN A 70 3.07 -1.75 -7.05
CA GLN A 70 2.01 -2.77 -7.04
C GLN A 70 0.77 -2.31 -7.81
N ARG A 71 0.36 -1.04 -7.64
CA ARG A 71 -0.77 -0.46 -8.39
C ARG A 71 -0.51 -0.42 -9.89
N GLU A 72 0.70 -0.05 -10.31
CA GLU A 72 1.08 -0.03 -11.72
C GLU A 72 1.05 -1.45 -12.33
N ASP A 73 1.57 -2.44 -11.61
CA ASP A 73 1.56 -3.83 -12.05
C ASP A 73 0.12 -4.38 -12.13
N ALA A 74 -0.71 -4.13 -11.13
CA ALA A 74 -2.13 -4.48 -11.16
C ALA A 74 -2.85 -3.84 -12.36
N SER A 75 -2.55 -2.57 -12.67
CA SER A 75 -3.12 -1.87 -13.83
C SER A 75 -2.73 -2.52 -15.16
N ARG A 76 -1.47 -2.97 -15.29
CA ARG A 76 -1.00 -3.72 -16.46
C ARG A 76 -1.70 -5.07 -16.60
N HIS A 77 -1.88 -5.80 -15.50
CA HIS A 77 -2.60 -7.08 -15.50
C HIS A 77 -4.04 -6.94 -15.96
N ILE A 78 -4.77 -5.94 -15.47
CA ILE A 78 -6.15 -5.64 -15.90
C ILE A 78 -6.19 -5.31 -17.40
N HIS A 79 -5.27 -4.46 -17.86
CA HIS A 79 -5.20 -4.09 -19.27
C HIS A 79 -4.95 -5.31 -20.18
N ASN A 80 -4.00 -6.16 -19.81
CA ASN A 80 -3.68 -7.38 -20.54
C ASN A 80 -4.88 -8.34 -20.56
N GLY A 81 -5.58 -8.51 -19.43
CA GLY A 81 -6.79 -9.33 -19.34
C GLY A 81 -7.89 -8.86 -20.31
N HIS A 82 -8.12 -7.56 -20.41
CA HIS A 82 -9.07 -7.00 -21.38
C HIS A 82 -8.66 -7.27 -22.83
N GLN A 83 -7.37 -7.17 -23.15
CA GLN A 83 -6.87 -7.50 -24.49
C GLN A 83 -7.06 -8.98 -24.83
N SER A 84 -6.73 -9.88 -23.90
CA SER A 84 -6.92 -11.33 -24.07
C SER A 84 -8.40 -11.69 -24.28
N LEU A 85 -9.32 -11.08 -23.54
CA LEU A 85 -10.76 -11.30 -23.71
C LEU A 85 -11.25 -10.85 -25.09
N ARG A 86 -10.79 -9.66 -25.56
CA ARG A 86 -11.11 -9.17 -26.90
C ARG A 86 -10.58 -10.10 -27.99
N ALA A 87 -9.36 -10.60 -27.85
CA ALA A 87 -8.78 -11.55 -28.78
C ALA A 87 -9.57 -12.86 -28.84
N ALA A 88 -9.95 -13.41 -27.67
CA ALA A 88 -10.79 -14.61 -27.60
C ALA A 88 -12.16 -14.41 -28.28
N GLN A 89 -12.81 -13.26 -28.06
CA GLN A 89 -14.07 -12.92 -28.72
C GLN A 89 -13.93 -12.79 -30.25
N ALA A 90 -12.83 -12.18 -30.72
CA ALA A 90 -12.54 -12.09 -32.14
C ALA A 90 -12.35 -13.46 -32.78
N TYR A 91 -11.62 -14.37 -32.12
CA TYR A 91 -11.46 -15.75 -32.60
C TYR A 91 -12.79 -16.51 -32.65
N LEU A 92 -13.60 -16.44 -31.59
CA LEU A 92 -14.93 -17.07 -31.57
C LEU A 92 -15.84 -16.52 -32.69
N THR A 93 -15.76 -15.21 -32.96
CA THR A 93 -16.54 -14.58 -34.04
C THR A 93 -16.05 -15.06 -35.41
N ALA A 94 -14.73 -15.11 -35.62
CA ALA A 94 -14.14 -15.59 -36.87
C ALA A 94 -14.49 -17.07 -37.13
N GLU A 95 -14.49 -17.91 -36.11
CA GLU A 95 -14.88 -19.32 -36.21
C GLU A 95 -16.37 -19.48 -36.53
N SER A 96 -17.23 -18.62 -36.01
CA SER A 96 -18.68 -18.64 -36.32
C SER A 96 -19.04 -18.21 -37.76
N LEU A 97 -18.11 -17.58 -38.47
CA LEU A 97 -18.29 -17.09 -39.84
C LEU A 97 -17.68 -18.04 -40.89
N SER A 98 -17.03 -19.12 -40.44
CA SER A 98 -16.47 -20.18 -41.30
C SER A 98 -17.42 -21.37 -41.41
#